data_AF-A0A9E3S6H7-F1
#
_entry.id   AF-A0A9E3S6H7-F1
#
_cell.length_a   1.000
_cell.length_b   1.000
_cell.length_c   1.000
_cell.angle_alpha   90.00
_cell.angle_beta   90.00
_cell.angle_gamma   90.00
#
_symmetry.space_group_name_H-M   'P 1'
#
loop_
_entity.id
_entity.type
_entity.pdbx_description
1 polymer ?
#
loop_
_entity_poly.entity_id
_entity_poly.type
_entity_poly.pdbx_seq_one_letter_code
_entity_poly.pdbx_strand_id
1 'polypeptide(L)'
;MDTWVGIEVTRQLRVNDGQLQPAGALSVGGVNLLDHQLMIARQITDSDHICVLSPQGDETMLELIARHEVRELAPFDFIAMLNDRAKQGEAGAVVLLRQIAPLHDARPVKSALKLLKNHPAVVSASRPPEGHKRHEPLPGETAPDYRCLAFEVRRLDQFGLGAMDAANHGNEELLFIAWDDFAEYTRPEDKLEVTAKIANWRI
;
A
#
# COMPACT_ATOMS: atom_id res chain seq x y z
N MET A 1 16.00 -0.27 12.12
CA MET A 1 15.88 0.89 11.22
C MET A 1 14.54 1.50 11.54
N ASP A 2 14.51 2.78 11.86
CA ASP A 2 13.23 3.44 12.15
C ASP A 2 12.37 3.43 10.89
N THR A 3 11.07 3.15 11.03
CA THR A 3 10.20 2.89 9.88
C THR A 3 8.89 3.64 10.02
N TRP A 4 8.63 4.53 9.07
CA TRP A 4 7.36 5.22 8.92
C TRP A 4 6.46 4.46 7.96
N VAL A 5 5.18 4.36 8.27
CA VAL A 5 4.17 3.72 7.41
C VAL A 5 3.12 4.75 7.03
N GLY A 6 2.98 5.00 5.73
CA GLY A 6 1.85 5.72 5.16
C GLY A 6 0.86 4.74 4.54
N ILE A 7 -0.41 4.79 4.91
CA ILE A 7 -1.47 4.03 4.24
C ILE A 7 -2.20 4.97 3.30
N GLU A 8 -1.97 4.84 2.00
CA GLU A 8 -2.63 5.67 1.01
C GLU A 8 -4.09 5.25 0.81
N VAL A 9 -4.95 6.25 0.90
CA VAL A 9 -6.37 6.17 0.63
C VAL A 9 -6.69 6.93 -0.67
N THR A 10 -6.75 6.21 -1.78
CA THR A 10 -7.04 6.81 -3.09
C THR A 10 -8.54 7.01 -3.29
N ARG A 11 -8.97 8.23 -3.64
CA ARG A 11 -10.40 8.48 -3.89
C ARG A 11 -10.96 7.79 -5.13
N GLN A 12 -10.16 7.70 -6.19
CA GLN A 12 -10.64 7.33 -7.52
C GLN A 12 -10.88 5.83 -7.71
N LEU A 13 -10.39 4.99 -6.78
CA LEU A 13 -10.30 3.54 -6.95
C LEU A 13 -11.17 2.74 -5.98
N ARG A 14 -11.99 3.40 -5.16
CA ARG A 14 -12.82 2.76 -4.12
C ARG A 14 -14.21 2.45 -4.66
N VAL A 15 -14.31 1.54 -5.62
CA VAL A 15 -15.59 1.18 -6.24
C VAL A 15 -16.09 -0.14 -5.66
N ASN A 16 -17.28 -0.12 -5.04
CA ASN A 16 -17.96 -1.32 -4.58
C ASN A 16 -19.38 -1.37 -5.15
N ASP A 17 -19.73 -2.48 -5.79
CA ASP A 17 -21.00 -2.67 -6.51
C ASP A 17 -21.31 -1.52 -7.48
N GLY A 18 -20.27 -1.00 -8.16
CA GLY A 18 -20.40 0.08 -9.13
C GLY A 18 -20.58 1.48 -8.53
N GLN A 19 -20.51 1.62 -7.21
CA GLN A 19 -20.60 2.90 -6.52
C GLN A 19 -19.30 3.27 -5.84
N LEU A 20 -18.97 4.57 -5.87
CA LEU A 20 -17.85 5.11 -5.11
C LEU A 20 -18.19 5.02 -3.61
N GLN A 21 -17.34 4.34 -2.84
CA GLN A 21 -17.49 4.26 -1.39
C GLN A 21 -16.52 5.19 -0.65
N PRO A 22 -16.91 5.70 0.53
CA PRO A 22 -15.99 6.31 1.47
C PRO A 22 -14.86 5.34 1.81
N ALA A 23 -13.69 5.88 2.16
CA ALA A 23 -12.54 5.05 2.50
C ALA A 23 -12.82 4.21 3.74
N GLY A 24 -13.36 4.84 4.78
CA GLY A 24 -13.60 4.16 6.04
C GLY A 24 -14.60 3.01 5.92
N ALA A 25 -15.43 3.00 4.89
CA ALA A 25 -16.47 1.98 4.70
C ALA A 25 -16.08 0.87 3.70
N LEU A 26 -14.98 1.02 2.94
CA LEU A 26 -14.63 0.09 1.88
C LEU A 26 -14.32 -1.29 2.44
N SER A 27 -15.20 -2.25 2.12
CA SER A 27 -15.12 -3.62 2.63
C SER A 27 -15.35 -4.65 1.53
N VAL A 28 -14.59 -5.74 1.56
CA VAL A 28 -14.71 -6.87 0.63
C VAL A 28 -14.65 -8.17 1.43
N GLY A 29 -15.54 -9.12 1.14
CA GLY A 29 -15.63 -10.38 1.90
C GLY A 29 -15.93 -10.20 3.39
N GLY A 30 -16.54 -9.07 3.79
CA GLY A 30 -16.78 -8.73 5.20
C GLY A 30 -15.58 -8.11 5.93
N VAL A 31 -14.45 -7.93 5.26
CA VAL A 31 -13.24 -7.29 5.81
C VAL A 31 -13.17 -5.84 5.37
N ASN A 32 -13.00 -4.94 6.33
CA ASN A 32 -12.72 -3.54 6.05
C ASN A 32 -11.25 -3.38 5.63
N LEU A 33 -11.01 -2.83 4.44
CA LEU A 33 -9.66 -2.84 3.86
C LEU A 33 -8.70 -1.88 4.56
N LEU A 34 -9.20 -0.76 5.11
CA LEU A 34 -8.37 0.16 5.89
C LEU A 34 -8.01 -0.44 7.24
N ASP A 35 -9.00 -0.98 7.95
CA ASP A 35 -8.82 -1.64 9.25
C ASP A 35 -7.78 -2.77 9.14
N HIS A 36 -7.89 -3.59 8.09
CA HIS A 36 -6.92 -4.65 7.79
C HIS A 36 -5.51 -4.11 7.55
N GLN A 37 -5.35 -3.07 6.72
CA GLN A 37 -4.02 -2.48 6.49
C GLN A 37 -3.44 -1.80 7.73
N LEU A 38 -4.26 -1.25 8.62
CA LEU A 38 -3.81 -0.74 9.91
C LEU A 38 -3.27 -1.87 10.80
N MET A 39 -3.90 -3.05 10.79
CA MET A 39 -3.37 -4.24 11.46
C MET A 39 -2.03 -4.69 10.87
N ILE A 40 -1.87 -4.64 9.54
CA ILE A 40 -0.59 -4.93 8.87
C ILE A 40 0.48 -3.90 9.25
N ALA A 41 0.15 -2.61 9.23
CA ALA A 41 1.06 -1.53 9.60
C ALA A 41 1.61 -1.69 11.03
N ARG A 42 0.77 -2.10 11.97
CA ARG A 42 1.17 -2.39 13.36
C ARG A 42 2.12 -3.59 13.50
N GLN A 43 2.20 -4.47 12.52
CA GLN A 43 3.21 -5.54 12.50
C GLN A 43 4.57 -5.05 11.98
N ILE A 44 4.63 -3.84 11.42
CA ILE A 44 5.82 -3.23 10.82
C ILE A 44 6.45 -2.21 11.78
N THR A 45 5.64 -1.34 12.39
CA THR A 45 6.09 -0.23 13.25
C THR A 45 5.07 0.11 14.33
N ASP A 46 5.45 1.00 15.25
CA ASP A 46 4.60 1.49 16.33
C ASP A 46 3.58 2.52 15.82
N SER A 47 2.45 2.69 16.52
CA SER A 47 1.33 3.54 16.08
C SER A 47 1.71 5.01 15.85
N ASP A 48 2.71 5.52 16.57
CA ASP A 48 3.24 6.87 16.38
C ASP A 48 3.90 7.11 15.02
N HIS A 49 4.29 6.03 14.32
CA HIS A 49 4.92 6.07 13.01
C HIS A 49 3.97 5.64 11.89
N ILE A 50 2.67 5.46 12.18
CA ILE A 50 1.65 5.11 11.20
C ILE A 50 0.78 6.32 10.90
N CYS A 51 0.64 6.64 9.62
CA CYS A 51 -0.22 7.71 9.13
C CYS A 51 -1.17 7.17 8.07
N VAL A 52 -2.46 7.45 8.19
CA VAL A 52 -3.42 7.28 7.10
C VAL A 52 -3.35 8.52 6.22
N LEU A 53 -2.98 8.32 4.95
CA LEU A 53 -2.77 9.39 3.98
C LEU A 53 -4.07 9.61 3.21
N SER A 54 -4.80 10.64 3.59
CA SER A 54 -6.10 10.95 2.98
C SER A 54 -6.15 12.39 2.49
N PRO A 55 -6.66 12.65 1.28
CA PRO A 55 -6.92 14.01 0.84
C PRO A 55 -8.18 14.61 1.49
N GLN A 56 -9.11 13.81 2.03
CA GLN A 56 -10.27 14.21 2.87
C GLN A 56 -10.73 12.98 3.66
N GLY A 57 -10.75 13.05 4.98
CA GLY A 57 -11.34 12.02 5.81
C GLY A 57 -12.87 11.98 5.75
N ASP A 58 -13.40 10.76 5.81
CA ASP A 58 -14.79 10.50 6.14
C ASP A 58 -14.92 10.06 7.61
N GLU A 59 -16.11 10.21 8.20
CA GLU A 59 -16.34 9.95 9.63
C GLU A 59 -15.96 8.51 10.02
N THR A 60 -16.34 7.52 9.23
CA THR A 60 -15.96 6.11 9.46
C THR A 60 -14.44 5.93 9.43
N MET A 61 -13.74 6.62 8.54
CA MET A 61 -12.28 6.58 8.47
C MET A 61 -11.65 7.19 9.72
N LEU A 62 -12.16 8.32 10.21
CA LEU A 62 -11.67 8.98 11.42
C LEU A 62 -11.90 8.11 12.67
N GLU A 63 -13.03 7.41 12.75
CA GLU A 63 -13.30 6.44 13.83
C GLU A 63 -12.30 5.28 13.83
N LEU A 64 -11.96 4.73 12.65
CA LEU A 64 -10.94 3.70 12.52
C LEU A 64 -9.56 4.23 12.94
N ILE A 65 -9.19 5.41 12.46
CA ILE A 65 -7.93 6.08 12.82
C ILE A 65 -7.82 6.25 14.33
N ALA A 66 -8.88 6.75 14.98
CA ALA A 66 -8.92 6.94 16.43
C ALA A 66 -8.83 5.61 17.19
N ARG A 67 -9.55 4.57 16.76
CA ARG A 67 -9.49 3.22 17.36
C ARG A 67 -8.09 2.63 17.30
N HIS A 68 -7.37 2.90 16.22
CA HIS A 68 -6.00 2.46 16.02
C HIS A 68 -4.97 3.44 16.56
N GLU A 69 -5.36 4.53 17.22
CA GLU A 69 -4.43 5.52 17.80
C GLU A 69 -3.37 6.00 16.78
N VAL A 70 -3.75 6.10 15.50
CA VAL A 70 -2.89 6.58 14.41
C VAL A 70 -3.29 7.98 13.97
N ARG A 71 -2.52 8.58 13.07
CA ARG A 71 -2.74 9.95 12.61
C ARG A 71 -3.30 9.96 11.20
N GLU A 72 -4.20 10.90 10.91
CA GLU A 72 -4.50 11.29 9.54
C GLU A 72 -3.52 12.37 9.09
N LEU A 73 -2.99 12.27 7.88
CA LEU A 73 -2.24 13.35 7.24
C LEU A 73 -2.63 13.50 5.77
N ALA A 74 -2.59 14.72 5.25
CA ALA A 74 -2.55 14.89 3.81
C ALA A 74 -1.23 14.30 3.26
N PRO A 75 -1.22 13.69 2.06
CA PRO A 75 0.00 13.11 1.51
C PRO A 75 1.19 14.08 1.44
N PHE A 76 0.94 15.35 1.12
CA PHE A 76 1.96 16.39 1.08
C PHE A 76 2.54 16.70 2.46
N ASP A 77 1.70 16.74 3.49
CA ASP A 77 2.13 17.00 4.87
C ASP A 77 2.97 15.84 5.40
N PHE A 78 2.61 14.60 5.06
CA PHE A 78 3.42 13.42 5.37
C PHE A 78 4.80 13.49 4.71
N ILE A 79 4.87 13.82 3.42
CA ILE A 79 6.14 14.02 2.71
C ILE A 79 6.96 15.14 3.35
N ALA A 80 6.34 16.28 3.67
CA ALA A 80 7.02 17.42 4.29
C ALA A 80 7.61 17.03 5.66
N MET A 81 6.83 16.36 6.50
CA MET A 81 7.26 15.84 7.80
C MET A 81 8.48 14.91 7.67
N LEU A 82 8.44 13.95 6.75
CA LEU A 82 9.53 12.99 6.55
C LEU A 82 10.79 13.65 5.99
N ASN A 83 10.63 14.62 5.07
CA ASN A 83 11.75 15.40 4.54
C ASN A 83 12.45 16.23 5.63
N ASP A 84 11.70 16.84 6.54
CA ASP A 84 12.29 17.63 7.61
C ASP A 84 13.07 16.75 8.60
N ARG A 85 12.57 15.54 8.88
CA ARG A 85 13.31 14.52 9.64
C ARG A 85 14.60 14.09 8.93
N ALA A 86 14.54 13.82 7.63
CA ALA A 86 15.72 13.47 6.84
C ALA A 86 16.78 14.60 6.86
N LYS A 87 16.35 15.87 6.74
CA LYS A 87 17.25 17.04 6.85
C LYS A 87 17.90 17.17 8.23
N GLN A 88 17.22 16.71 9.28
CA GLN A 88 17.77 16.66 10.65
C GLN A 88 18.73 15.48 10.86
N GLY A 89 18.97 14.66 9.83
CA GLY A 89 19.89 13.53 9.88
C GLY A 89 19.25 12.25 10.42
N GLU A 90 17.92 12.19 10.54
CA GLU A 90 17.24 10.94 10.85
C GLU A 90 17.43 9.93 9.70
N ALA A 91 17.79 8.71 10.06
CA ALA A 91 17.95 7.61 9.12
C ALA A 91 16.84 6.58 9.35
N GLY A 92 16.17 6.18 8.28
CA GLY A 92 15.04 5.27 8.37
C GLY A 92 14.55 4.79 7.02
N ALA A 93 13.38 4.16 7.05
CA ALA A 93 12.63 3.81 5.87
C ALA A 93 11.20 4.33 5.95
N VAL A 94 10.59 4.39 4.78
CA VAL A 94 9.19 4.73 4.59
C VAL A 94 8.56 3.58 3.82
N VAL A 95 7.46 3.07 4.36
CA VAL A 95 6.60 2.09 3.72
C VAL A 95 5.33 2.80 3.30
N LEU A 96 4.97 2.73 2.03
CA LEU A 96 3.66 3.07 1.52
C LEU A 96 2.87 1.79 1.33
N LEU A 97 1.76 1.66 2.05
CA LEU A 97 0.74 0.63 1.84
C LEU A 97 -0.42 1.27 1.08
N ARG A 98 -1.09 0.54 0.19
CA ARG A 98 -2.33 1.03 -0.44
C ARG A 98 -3.54 0.36 0.21
N GLN A 99 -4.55 1.15 0.58
CA GLN A 99 -5.79 0.63 1.15
C GLN A 99 -6.46 -0.40 0.21
N ILE A 100 -6.46 -0.11 -1.09
CA ILE A 100 -7.11 -0.93 -2.13
C ILE A 100 -6.34 -2.20 -2.49
N ALA A 101 -5.15 -2.40 -1.92
CA ALA A 101 -4.32 -3.56 -2.17
C ALA A 101 -3.81 -4.15 -0.84
N PRO A 102 -4.72 -4.58 0.06
CA PRO A 102 -4.32 -5.19 1.33
C PRO A 102 -3.37 -6.36 1.13
N LEU A 103 -2.38 -6.44 2.02
CA LEU A 103 -1.50 -7.59 2.15
C LEU A 103 -2.13 -8.61 3.09
N HIS A 104 -1.88 -9.88 2.84
CA HIS A 104 -2.23 -10.95 3.79
C HIS A 104 -1.53 -10.76 5.14
N ASP A 105 -0.23 -10.44 5.12
CA ASP A 105 0.56 -10.14 6.31
C ASP A 105 1.77 -9.24 6.01
N ALA A 106 2.54 -8.88 7.04
CA ALA A 106 3.69 -7.99 6.91
C ALA A 106 5.01 -8.66 6.45
N ARG A 107 5.04 -9.98 6.20
CA ARG A 107 6.28 -10.69 5.80
C ARG A 107 6.89 -10.11 4.51
N PRO A 108 6.11 -9.79 3.45
CA PRO A 108 6.68 -9.21 2.25
C PRO A 108 7.33 -7.84 2.49
N VAL A 109 6.69 -6.97 3.27
CA VAL A 109 7.24 -5.65 3.63
C VAL A 109 8.52 -5.81 4.45
N LYS A 110 8.55 -6.74 5.40
CA LYS A 110 9.77 -7.05 6.17
C LYS A 110 10.91 -7.56 5.29
N SER A 111 10.62 -8.27 4.21
CA SER A 111 11.62 -8.66 3.21
C SER A 111 12.09 -7.45 2.39
N ALA A 112 11.19 -6.58 1.95
CA ALA A 112 11.54 -5.34 1.25
C ALA A 112 12.44 -4.41 2.08
N LEU A 113 12.14 -4.24 3.38
CA LEU A 113 12.97 -3.46 4.31
C LEU A 113 14.40 -4.00 4.43
N LYS A 114 14.63 -5.31 4.27
CA LYS A 114 15.98 -5.90 4.25
C LYS A 114 16.72 -5.57 2.97
N LEU A 115 16.01 -5.49 1.84
CA LEU A 115 16.58 -5.15 0.53
C LEU A 115 17.01 -3.68 0.44
N LEU A 116 16.44 -2.79 1.26
CA LEU A 116 16.86 -1.38 1.31
C LEU A 116 18.35 -1.16 1.64
N LYS A 117 19.05 -2.17 2.18
CA LYS A 117 20.50 -2.13 2.35
C LYS A 117 21.24 -1.94 1.02
N ASN A 118 20.74 -2.55 -0.05
CA ASN A 118 21.38 -2.57 -1.36
C ASN A 118 20.61 -1.77 -2.41
N HIS A 119 19.33 -1.50 -2.16
CA HIS A 119 18.44 -0.84 -3.11
C HIS A 119 17.85 0.45 -2.50
N PRO A 120 17.72 1.55 -3.26
CA PRO A 120 17.15 2.80 -2.75
C PRO A 120 15.62 2.72 -2.58
N ALA A 121 14.98 1.89 -3.39
CA ALA A 121 13.54 1.65 -3.38
C ALA A 121 13.24 0.17 -3.72
N VAL A 122 12.17 -0.36 -3.14
CA VAL A 122 11.66 -1.71 -3.39
C VAL A 122 10.16 -1.61 -3.61
N VAL A 123 9.67 -2.14 -4.72
CA VAL A 123 8.25 -2.10 -5.09
C VAL A 123 7.71 -3.53 -5.14
N SER A 124 6.47 -3.72 -4.68
CA SER A 124 5.81 -5.00 -4.77
C SER A 124 5.53 -5.37 -6.22
N ALA A 125 5.87 -6.61 -6.60
CA ALA A 125 5.53 -7.19 -7.89
C ALA A 125 4.90 -8.57 -7.68
N SER A 126 4.05 -9.01 -8.60
CA SER A 126 3.55 -10.37 -8.59
C SER A 126 3.24 -10.84 -10.00
N ARG A 127 3.48 -12.13 -10.26
CA ARG A 127 3.00 -12.78 -11.48
C ARG A 127 1.59 -13.28 -11.23
N PRO A 128 0.60 -12.87 -12.03
CA PRO A 128 -0.73 -13.44 -11.93
C PRO A 128 -0.73 -14.90 -12.42
N PRO A 129 -1.71 -15.72 -12.03
CA PRO A 129 -1.83 -17.08 -12.52
C PRO A 129 -2.01 -17.10 -14.05
N GLU A 130 -1.62 -18.22 -14.67
CA GLU A 130 -1.75 -18.41 -16.12
C GLU A 130 -3.22 -18.21 -16.56
N GLY A 131 -3.41 -17.47 -17.66
CA GLY A 131 -4.74 -17.14 -18.17
C GLY A 131 -5.42 -15.93 -17.51
N HIS A 132 -4.79 -15.29 -16.54
CA HIS A 132 -5.29 -14.04 -15.96
C HIS A 132 -5.08 -12.84 -16.90
N LYS A 133 -6.05 -11.94 -16.99
CA LYS A 133 -6.02 -10.79 -17.93
C LYS A 133 -4.81 -9.86 -17.76
N ARG A 134 -4.27 -9.73 -16.55
CA ARG A 134 -3.04 -8.94 -16.28
C ARG A 134 -1.75 -9.61 -16.78
N HIS A 135 -1.81 -10.86 -17.23
CA HIS A 135 -0.68 -11.56 -17.85
C HIS A 135 -0.44 -11.10 -19.30
N GLU A 136 -1.34 -10.29 -19.87
CA GLU A 136 -1.25 -9.80 -21.24
C GLU A 136 -0.58 -8.41 -21.28
N PRO A 137 0.52 -8.24 -22.03
CA PRO A 137 1.14 -6.93 -22.21
C PRO A 137 0.21 -5.99 -22.98
N LEU A 138 0.28 -4.68 -22.71
CA LEU A 138 -0.48 -3.70 -23.48
C LEU A 138 -0.01 -3.65 -24.94
N PRO A 139 -0.84 -3.19 -25.89
CA PRO A 139 -0.43 -3.02 -27.28
C PRO A 139 0.82 -2.14 -27.40
N GLY A 140 1.93 -2.71 -27.87
CA GLY A 140 3.22 -2.02 -28.02
C GLY A 140 4.25 -2.32 -26.93
N GLU A 141 3.88 -3.08 -25.89
CA GLU A 141 4.81 -3.53 -24.85
C GLU A 141 5.37 -4.92 -25.16
N THR A 142 6.65 -5.13 -24.84
CA THR A 142 7.34 -6.41 -25.07
C THR A 142 7.25 -7.37 -23.87
N ALA A 143 6.81 -6.90 -22.72
CA ALA A 143 6.61 -7.69 -21.50
C ALA A 143 5.50 -7.08 -20.63
N PRO A 144 4.76 -7.90 -19.85
CA PRO A 144 3.78 -7.39 -18.88
C PRO A 144 4.45 -6.61 -17.75
N ASP A 145 3.82 -5.53 -17.29
CA ASP A 145 4.19 -4.89 -16.03
C ASP A 145 3.69 -5.76 -14.86
N TYR A 146 4.64 -6.35 -14.13
CA TYR A 146 4.35 -7.19 -12.97
C TYR A 146 4.24 -6.41 -11.67
N ARG A 147 4.40 -5.08 -11.68
CA ARG A 147 4.17 -4.26 -10.49
C ARG A 147 2.73 -4.43 -10.00
N CYS A 148 2.58 -4.57 -8.70
CA CYS A 148 1.30 -4.60 -8.03
C CYS A 148 1.22 -3.42 -7.06
N LEU A 149 0.01 -2.99 -6.74
CA LEU A 149 -0.22 -1.81 -5.90
C LEU A 149 -0.06 -2.10 -4.40
N ALA A 150 0.43 -3.28 -3.99
CA ALA A 150 0.38 -3.68 -2.59
C ALA A 150 1.22 -2.78 -1.66
N PHE A 151 2.47 -2.52 -2.03
CA PHE A 151 3.34 -1.62 -1.27
C PHE A 151 4.54 -1.07 -2.05
N GLU A 152 5.12 -0.03 -1.49
CA GLU A 152 6.42 0.50 -1.86
C GLU A 152 7.24 0.80 -0.59
N VAL A 153 8.53 0.53 -0.63
CA VAL A 153 9.45 0.77 0.49
C VAL A 153 10.63 1.60 -0.01
N ARG A 154 10.91 2.73 0.64
CA ARG A 154 12.04 3.61 0.32
C ARG A 154 12.85 3.94 1.55
N ARG A 155 14.10 4.35 1.35
CA ARG A 155 14.85 5.05 2.40
C ARG A 155 14.22 6.42 2.67
N LEU A 156 14.27 6.87 3.92
CA LEU A 156 13.65 8.11 4.37
C LEU A 156 14.13 9.33 3.55
N ASP A 157 15.43 9.42 3.30
CA ASP A 157 16.09 10.48 2.51
C ASP A 157 15.78 10.42 1.01
N GLN A 158 15.15 9.33 0.54
CA GLN A 158 14.74 9.12 -0.85
C GLN A 158 13.22 9.19 -1.02
N PHE A 159 12.48 9.51 0.04
CA PHE A 159 11.03 9.61 0.02
C PHE A 159 10.59 11.05 -0.28
N GLY A 160 9.86 11.26 -1.38
CA GLY A 160 9.45 12.59 -1.83
C GLY A 160 8.26 12.53 -2.79
N LEU A 161 7.96 13.65 -3.46
CA LEU A 161 6.81 13.74 -4.38
C LEU A 161 6.81 12.66 -5.47
N GLY A 162 7.97 12.35 -6.04
CA GLY A 162 8.09 11.28 -7.04
C GLY A 162 7.83 9.88 -6.49
N ALA A 163 7.87 9.66 -5.17
CA ALA A 163 7.49 8.40 -4.54
C ALA A 163 5.96 8.24 -4.40
N MET A 164 5.23 9.36 -4.38
CA MET A 164 3.76 9.33 -4.37
C MET A 164 3.17 9.23 -5.77
N ASP A 165 3.87 9.72 -6.79
CA ASP A 165 3.34 9.83 -8.16
C ASP A 165 3.45 8.54 -8.99
N ALA A 166 3.94 7.43 -8.40
CA ALA A 166 4.24 6.15 -9.06
C ALA A 166 5.16 6.22 -10.29
N ALA A 167 5.48 7.40 -10.83
CA ALA A 167 6.11 7.62 -12.13
C ALA A 167 7.64 7.50 -12.13
N ASN A 168 8.26 7.20 -10.99
CA ASN A 168 9.71 7.15 -10.84
C ASN A 168 10.27 5.75 -11.12
N HIS A 169 10.03 5.25 -12.33
CA HIS A 169 10.46 3.95 -12.80
C HIS A 169 11.90 4.00 -13.33
N GLY A 170 12.86 3.45 -12.59
CA GLY A 170 14.22 3.31 -13.14
C GLY A 170 15.24 2.63 -12.26
N ASN A 171 15.16 2.79 -10.93
CA ASN A 171 16.15 2.27 -9.97
C ASN A 171 15.53 1.46 -8.81
N GLU A 172 14.29 1.03 -8.98
CA GLU A 172 13.55 0.27 -7.97
C GLU A 172 13.76 -1.23 -8.13
N GLU A 173 13.95 -1.92 -7.02
CA GLU A 173 14.00 -3.38 -6.98
C GLU A 173 12.57 -3.95 -6.93
N LEU A 174 12.27 -4.91 -7.80
CA LEU A 174 10.97 -5.58 -7.77
C LEU A 174 11.03 -6.76 -6.80
N LEU A 175 10.28 -6.68 -5.71
CA LEU A 175 10.07 -7.82 -4.82
C LEU A 175 8.86 -8.62 -5.29
N PHE A 176 9.11 -9.78 -5.89
CA PHE A 176 8.06 -10.71 -6.28
C PHE A 176 7.44 -11.38 -5.04
N ILE A 177 6.16 -11.11 -4.81
CA ILE A 177 5.33 -11.70 -3.76
C ILE A 177 4.38 -12.73 -4.37
N ALA A 178 3.84 -13.64 -3.56
CA ALA A 178 2.88 -14.62 -4.07
C ALA A 178 1.57 -13.92 -4.46
N TRP A 179 0.92 -14.42 -5.52
CA TRP A 179 -0.36 -13.87 -5.99
C TRP A 179 -1.44 -13.82 -4.89
N ASP A 180 -1.40 -14.78 -3.97
CA ASP A 180 -2.37 -14.91 -2.89
C ASP A 180 -1.98 -14.15 -1.60
N ASP A 181 -0.80 -13.53 -1.56
CA ASP A 181 -0.32 -12.73 -0.41
C ASP A 181 -0.82 -11.27 -0.43
N PHE A 182 -1.61 -10.89 -1.44
CA PHE A 182 -2.26 -9.58 -1.54
C PHE A 182 -3.56 -9.69 -2.35
N ALA A 183 -4.45 -8.72 -2.19
CA ALA A 183 -5.69 -8.66 -2.97
C ALA A 183 -5.92 -7.24 -3.49
N GLU A 184 -5.96 -7.04 -4.80
CA GLU A 184 -6.18 -5.73 -5.41
C GLU A 184 -7.64 -5.48 -5.76
N TYR A 185 -8.24 -4.49 -5.13
CA TYR A 185 -9.63 -4.09 -5.33
C TYR A 185 -9.72 -2.69 -5.95
N THR A 186 -9.61 -2.63 -7.27
CA THR A 186 -9.61 -1.36 -8.02
C THR A 186 -10.89 -1.13 -8.81
N ARG A 187 -11.61 -2.21 -9.12
CA ARG A 187 -12.78 -2.22 -9.99
C ARG A 187 -13.84 -3.21 -9.47
N PRO A 188 -15.13 -3.02 -9.80
CA PRO A 188 -16.19 -3.94 -9.37
C PRO A 188 -15.94 -5.40 -9.74
N GLU A 189 -15.37 -5.68 -10.91
CA GLU A 189 -15.07 -7.03 -11.37
C GLU A 189 -14.02 -7.76 -10.53
N ASP A 190 -13.18 -7.04 -9.80
CA ASP A 190 -12.15 -7.61 -8.94
C ASP A 190 -12.77 -8.25 -7.67
N LYS A 191 -14.03 -7.90 -7.33
CA LYS A 191 -14.70 -8.25 -6.06
C LYS A 191 -14.71 -9.75 -5.76
N LEU A 192 -15.00 -10.60 -6.75
CA LEU A 192 -15.10 -12.04 -6.54
C LEU A 192 -13.74 -12.65 -6.19
N GLU A 193 -12.70 -12.26 -6.93
CA GLU A 193 -11.33 -12.75 -6.68
C GLU A 193 -10.81 -12.24 -5.33
N VAL A 194 -10.96 -10.94 -5.05
CA VAL A 194 -10.53 -10.34 -3.78
C VAL A 194 -11.26 -10.99 -2.61
N THR A 195 -12.57 -11.22 -2.72
CA THR A 195 -13.35 -11.93 -1.69
C THR A 195 -12.80 -13.34 -1.46
N ALA A 196 -12.48 -14.08 -2.53
CA ALA A 196 -11.93 -15.42 -2.42
C ALA A 196 -10.54 -15.42 -1.75
N LYS A 197 -9.67 -14.48 -2.09
CA LYS A 197 -8.36 -14.32 -1.45
C LYS A 197 -8.49 -14.00 0.03
N ILE A 198 -9.27 -12.97 0.37
CA ILE A 198 -9.48 -12.52 1.75
C ILE A 198 -10.11 -13.64 2.60
N ALA A 199 -11.07 -14.40 2.07
CA ALA A 199 -11.69 -15.51 2.80
C ALA A 199 -10.68 -16.63 3.17
N ASN A 200 -9.58 -16.75 2.42
CA ASN A 200 -8.53 -17.73 2.68
C ASN A 200 -7.45 -17.21 3.64
N TRP A 201 -7.39 -15.90 3.88
CA TRP A 201 -6.57 -15.30 4.91
C TRP A 201 -7.22 -15.58 6.26
N ARG A 202 -6.84 -16.69 6.90
CA ARG A 202 -7.28 -16.97 8.27
C ARG A 202 -6.76 -15.86 9.17
N ILE A 203 -7.65 -14.98 9.64
CA ILE A 203 -7.37 -13.99 10.70
C ILE A 203 -7.51 -14.68 12.05
#